data_AF-A0A1B8PJC7-F1
#
_entry.id   AF-A0A1B8PJC7-F1
#
_cell.length_a   1.000
_cell.length_b   1.000
_cell.length_c   1.000
_cell.angle_alpha   90.00
_cell.angle_beta   90.00
_cell.angle_gamma   90.00
#
_symmetry.space_group_name_H-M   'P 1'
#
loop_
_entity.id
_entity.type
_entity.pdbx_description
1 polymer ?
#
loop_
_entity_poly.entity_id
_entity_poly.type
_entity_poly.pdbx_seq_one_letter_code
_entity_poly.pdbx_strand_id
1 'polypeptide(L)'
;MQWLKELVKSLPLDVISEYIAKLVIWWSNLVKDIPDKDLPFLAYVGASALVLLLLIFVVRVMPRPIGGMLWALALAVLLTPGDTLTGTGQIAPAVANVAHSVLMGDVSEARNAFLPILAVFIMLLFLGAIWQVLRGIIEINIAKTKQKSRIQEQKRLLEEMDKNIQKS
;
A
#
# COMPACT_ATOMS: atom_id res chain seq x y z
N MET A 1 -20.66 30.14 -4.25
CA MET A 1 -21.08 28.76 -4.59
C MET A 1 -22.03 28.70 -5.81
N GLN A 2 -21.80 29.47 -6.88
CA GLN A 2 -22.60 29.36 -8.12
C GLN A 2 -21.96 28.37 -9.11
N TRP A 3 -20.63 28.39 -9.21
CA TRP A 3 -19.86 27.47 -10.06
C TRP A 3 -20.16 25.98 -9.77
N LEU A 4 -20.31 25.61 -8.50
CA LEU A 4 -20.64 24.23 -8.08
C LEU A 4 -22.07 23.82 -8.48
N LYS A 5 -23.03 24.76 -8.43
CA LYS A 5 -24.41 24.52 -8.89
C LYS A 5 -24.47 24.37 -10.41
N GLU A 6 -23.69 25.16 -11.16
CA GLU A 6 -23.61 25.03 -12.62
C GLU A 6 -22.90 23.74 -13.04
N LEU A 7 -21.88 23.31 -12.29
CA LEU A 7 -21.19 22.04 -12.52
C LEU A 7 -22.13 20.85 -12.27
N VAL A 8 -22.91 20.86 -11.18
CA VAL A 8 -23.92 19.82 -10.90
C VAL A 8 -25.04 19.81 -11.95
N LYS A 9 -25.45 20.98 -12.45
CA LYS A 9 -26.53 21.10 -13.45
C LYS A 9 -26.09 20.75 -14.88
N SER A 10 -24.79 20.83 -15.17
CA SER A 10 -24.19 20.47 -16.47
C SER A 10 -23.71 19.03 -16.52
N LEU A 11 -23.72 18.31 -15.39
CA LEU A 11 -23.43 16.88 -15.38
C LEU A 11 -24.56 16.11 -16.08
N PRO A 12 -24.24 15.19 -17.00
CA PRO A 12 -25.24 14.33 -17.61
C PRO A 12 -25.66 13.24 -16.61
N LEU A 13 -26.59 13.58 -15.71
CA LEU A 13 -27.04 12.67 -14.65
C LEU A 13 -27.58 11.35 -15.20
N ASP A 14 -28.26 11.37 -16.34
CA ASP A 14 -28.80 10.16 -16.97
C ASP A 14 -27.69 9.18 -17.39
N VAL A 15 -26.61 9.72 -17.98
CA VAL A 15 -25.44 8.92 -18.40
C VAL A 15 -24.72 8.35 -17.18
N ILE A 16 -24.54 9.15 -16.12
CA ILE A 16 -23.92 8.69 -14.87
C ILE A 16 -24.79 7.61 -14.21
N SER A 17 -26.11 7.79 -14.18
CA SER A 17 -27.06 6.81 -13.67
C SER A 17 -26.97 5.49 -14.42
N GLU A 18 -26.88 5.53 -15.76
CA GLU A 18 -26.71 4.33 -16.59
C GLU A 18 -25.41 3.59 -16.27
N TYR A 19 -24.30 4.31 -16.11
CA TYR A 19 -23.02 3.69 -15.72
C TYR A 19 -23.06 3.09 -14.32
N ILE A 20 -23.69 3.77 -13.36
CA ILE A 20 -23.87 3.24 -12.00
C ILE A 20 -24.72 1.95 -12.05
N ALA A 21 -25.83 1.96 -12.79
CA ALA A 21 -26.68 0.79 -12.94
C ALA A 21 -25.92 -0.39 -13.56
N LYS A 22 -25.16 -0.16 -14.64
CA LYS A 22 -24.30 -1.19 -15.24
C LYS A 22 -23.28 -1.73 -14.26
N LEU A 23 -22.66 -0.87 -13.45
CA LEU A 23 -21.67 -1.25 -12.45
C LEU A 23 -22.30 -2.10 -11.34
N VAL A 24 -23.49 -1.73 -10.84
CA VAL A 24 -24.23 -2.49 -9.84
C VAL A 24 -24.63 -3.87 -10.37
N ILE A 25 -25.13 -3.95 -11.61
CA ILE A 25 -25.51 -5.22 -12.25
C ILE A 25 -24.27 -6.11 -12.45
N TRP A 26 -23.17 -5.54 -12.93
CA TRP A 26 -21.92 -6.25 -13.12
C TRP A 26 -21.40 -6.82 -11.80
N TRP A 27 -21.41 -6.01 -10.73
CA TRP A 27 -21.05 -6.44 -9.39
C TRP A 27 -21.96 -7.55 -8.86
N SER A 28 -23.28 -7.39 -9.00
CA SER A 28 -24.26 -8.40 -8.56
C SER A 28 -24.03 -9.75 -9.25
N ASN A 29 -23.73 -9.76 -10.55
CA ASN A 29 -23.41 -10.98 -11.28
C ASN A 29 -22.08 -11.61 -10.87
N LEU A 30 -21.07 -10.81 -10.54
CA LEU A 30 -19.77 -11.30 -10.07
C LEU A 30 -19.89 -12.06 -8.75
N VAL A 31 -20.86 -11.67 -7.92
CA VAL A 31 -20.95 -12.09 -6.53
C VAL A 31 -22.14 -13.03 -6.25
N LYS A 32 -22.96 -13.30 -7.26
CA LYS A 32 -24.21 -14.09 -7.17
C LYS A 32 -24.07 -15.49 -6.54
N ASP A 33 -22.90 -16.11 -6.67
CA ASP A 33 -22.65 -17.48 -6.20
C ASP A 33 -21.94 -17.52 -4.83
N ILE A 34 -21.68 -16.35 -4.23
CA ILE A 34 -21.00 -16.23 -2.94
C ILE A 34 -22.05 -16.28 -1.81
N PRO A 35 -21.88 -17.16 -0.79
CA PRO A 35 -22.77 -17.20 0.36
C PRO A 35 -22.84 -15.85 1.10
N ASP A 36 -24.03 -15.45 1.54
CA ASP A 36 -24.26 -14.17 2.24
C ASP A 36 -23.35 -13.96 3.46
N LYS A 37 -23.00 -15.06 4.15
CA LYS A 37 -22.08 -15.02 5.30
C LYS A 37 -20.63 -14.66 4.93
N ASP A 38 -20.20 -15.03 3.73
CA ASP A 38 -18.81 -14.86 3.25
C ASP A 38 -18.67 -13.58 2.39
N LEU A 39 -19.80 -13.06 1.92
CA LEU A 39 -19.92 -11.89 1.07
C LEU A 39 -19.22 -10.63 1.61
N PRO A 40 -19.42 -10.20 2.88
CA PRO A 40 -18.78 -8.99 3.39
C PRO A 40 -17.26 -9.13 3.46
N PHE A 41 -16.78 -10.31 3.86
CA PHE A 41 -15.35 -10.58 3.96
C PHE A 41 -14.68 -10.59 2.58
N LEU A 42 -15.29 -11.24 1.59
CA LEU A 42 -14.77 -11.28 0.22
C LEU A 42 -14.79 -9.90 -0.44
N ALA A 43 -15.86 -9.12 -0.23
CA ALA A 43 -15.93 -7.75 -0.71
C ALA A 43 -14.84 -6.88 -0.08
N TYR A 44 -14.59 -7.04 1.23
CA TYR A 44 -13.52 -6.35 1.95
C TYR A 44 -12.13 -6.69 1.39
N VAL A 45 -11.78 -7.98 1.27
CA VAL A 45 -10.47 -8.40 0.77
C VAL A 45 -10.29 -8.01 -0.70
N GLY A 46 -11.32 -8.22 -1.52
CA GLY A 46 -11.31 -7.89 -2.94
C GLY A 46 -11.13 -6.39 -3.20
N ALA A 47 -11.90 -5.54 -2.50
CA ALA A 47 -11.76 -4.09 -2.60
C ALA A 47 -10.39 -3.61 -2.11
N SER A 48 -9.91 -4.17 -1.01
CA SER A 48 -8.57 -3.84 -0.48
C SER A 48 -7.47 -4.22 -1.47
N ALA A 49 -7.54 -5.41 -2.07
CA ALA A 49 -6.60 -5.84 -3.08
C ALA A 49 -6.64 -4.94 -4.33
N LEU A 50 -7.83 -4.55 -4.78
CA LEU A 50 -8.01 -3.63 -5.90
C LEU A 50 -7.37 -2.26 -5.62
N VAL A 51 -7.62 -1.69 -4.45
CA VAL A 51 -7.03 -0.39 -4.05
C VAL A 51 -5.51 -0.50 -3.97
N LEU A 52 -4.96 -1.57 -3.40
CA LEU A 52 -3.51 -1.79 -3.34
C LEU A 52 -2.89 -1.99 -4.74
N LEU A 53 -3.59 -2.66 -5.66
CA LEU A 53 -3.16 -2.78 -7.05
C LEU A 53 -3.12 -1.41 -7.75
N LEU A 54 -4.16 -0.59 -7.57
CA LEU A 54 -4.17 0.79 -8.07
C LEU A 54 -3.05 1.63 -7.45
N LEU A 55 -2.75 1.39 -6.17
CA LEU A 55 -1.68 2.08 -5.46
C LEU A 55 -0.29 1.80 -6.05
N ILE A 56 -0.06 0.63 -6.65
CA ILE A 56 1.20 0.34 -7.37
C ILE A 56 1.46 1.40 -8.44
N PHE A 57 0.43 1.78 -9.22
CA PHE A 57 0.56 2.77 -10.29
C PHE A 57 0.90 4.16 -9.72
N VAL A 58 0.27 4.54 -8.61
CA VAL A 58 0.52 5.83 -7.94
C VAL A 58 1.94 5.88 -7.37
N VAL A 59 2.35 4.83 -6.66
CA VAL A 59 3.68 4.76 -6.02
C VAL A 59 4.80 4.70 -7.03
N ARG A 60 4.56 4.16 -8.23
CA ARG A 60 5.56 4.11 -9.31
C ARG A 60 6.06 5.49 -9.74
N VAL A 61 5.26 6.54 -9.56
CA VAL A 61 5.61 7.92 -9.91
C VAL A 61 6.24 8.67 -8.72
N MET A 62 6.13 8.15 -7.50
CA MET A 62 6.63 8.82 -6.30
C MET A 62 8.10 8.51 -5.99
N PRO A 63 8.81 9.46 -5.33
CA PRO A 63 10.14 9.20 -4.80
C PRO A 63 10.08 8.10 -3.73
N ARG A 64 11.10 7.24 -3.73
CA ARG A 64 11.18 5.99 -2.97
C ARG A 64 10.77 6.07 -1.48
N PRO A 65 11.17 7.08 -0.67
CA PRO A 65 10.75 7.13 0.73
C PRO A 65 9.24 7.40 0.89
N ILE A 66 8.67 8.28 0.07
CA ILE A 66 7.26 8.65 0.13
C ILE A 66 6.39 7.47 -0.35
N GLY A 67 6.85 6.77 -1.38
CA GLY A 67 6.20 5.57 -1.88
C GLY A 67 6.04 4.50 -0.79
N GLY A 68 7.09 4.24 -0.01
CA GLY A 68 7.03 3.28 1.11
C GLY A 68 6.07 3.72 2.22
N MET A 69 6.06 5.01 2.57
CA MET A 69 5.15 5.56 3.57
C MET A 69 3.68 5.48 3.13
N LEU A 70 3.40 5.75 1.85
CA LEU A 70 2.06 5.65 1.29
C LEU A 70 1.56 4.20 1.26
N TRP A 71 2.44 3.25 0.95
CA TRP A 71 2.14 1.82 1.08
C TRP A 71 1.79 1.43 2.50
N ALA A 72 2.62 1.84 3.47
CA ALA A 72 2.35 1.56 4.88
C ALA A 72 1.01 2.16 5.33
N LEU A 73 0.68 3.38 4.88
CA LEU A 73 -0.58 4.04 5.21
C LEU A 73 -1.77 3.31 4.62
N ALA A 74 -1.73 2.97 3.33
CA ALA A 74 -2.82 2.25 2.67
C ALA A 74 -3.03 0.87 3.28
N LEU A 75 -1.94 0.15 3.59
CA LEU A 75 -2.02 -1.14 4.28
C LEU A 75 -2.62 -1.00 5.67
N ALA A 76 -2.24 0.01 6.45
CA ALA A 76 -2.82 0.23 7.77
C ALA A 76 -4.31 0.58 7.68
N VAL A 77 -4.69 1.49 6.79
CA VAL A 77 -6.08 1.94 6.64
C VAL A 77 -6.98 0.81 6.16
N LEU A 78 -6.50 -0.01 5.23
CA LEU A 78 -7.28 -1.11 4.66
C LEU A 78 -7.27 -2.35 5.54
N LEU A 79 -6.10 -2.77 6.03
CA LEU A 79 -5.95 -4.08 6.68
C LEU A 79 -6.25 -4.06 8.18
N THR A 80 -6.33 -2.89 8.81
CA THR A 80 -6.70 -2.84 10.24
C THR A 80 -8.14 -3.32 10.40
N PRO A 81 -8.35 -4.46 11.08
CA PRO A 81 -9.68 -4.99 11.30
C PRO A 81 -10.41 -4.08 12.31
N GLY A 82 -11.67 -3.83 12.03
CA GLY A 82 -12.64 -3.16 12.89
C GLY A 82 -13.97 -3.92 12.86
N ASP A 83 -14.88 -3.51 13.74
CA ASP A 83 -16.23 -4.06 13.78
C ASP A 83 -17.15 -3.32 12.81
N THR A 84 -18.15 -4.01 12.27
CA THR A 84 -19.25 -3.36 11.55
C THR A 84 -20.04 -2.41 12.46
N LEU A 85 -20.58 -1.34 11.86
CA LEU A 85 -21.42 -0.33 12.50
C LEU A 85 -22.64 -0.89 13.26
N THR A 86 -23.07 -2.10 12.90
CA THR A 86 -24.23 -2.80 13.49
C THR A 86 -23.89 -3.67 14.70
N GLY A 87 -22.61 -3.80 15.09
CA GLY A 87 -22.18 -4.61 16.24
C GLY A 87 -22.37 -6.12 16.05
N THR A 88 -22.50 -6.58 14.81
CA THR A 88 -22.81 -7.97 14.46
C THR A 88 -21.60 -8.90 14.43
N GLY A 89 -20.42 -8.45 14.88
CA GLY A 89 -19.17 -9.22 14.86
C GLY A 89 -18.61 -9.49 13.46
N GLN A 90 -19.11 -8.75 12.45
CA GLN A 90 -18.59 -8.81 11.09
C GLN A 90 -17.37 -7.89 10.97
N ILE A 91 -16.32 -8.38 10.32
CA ILE A 91 -15.06 -7.66 10.15
C ILE A 91 -15.21 -6.63 9.04
N ALA A 92 -14.95 -5.37 9.35
CA ALA A 92 -14.87 -4.25 8.43
C ALA A 92 -13.51 -3.56 8.55
N PRO A 93 -13.05 -2.77 7.56
CA PRO A 93 -11.86 -1.96 7.75
C PRO A 93 -12.14 -0.89 8.82
N ALA A 94 -11.25 -0.70 9.78
CA ALA A 94 -11.43 0.27 10.87
C ALA A 94 -11.67 1.70 10.37
N VAL A 95 -11.24 2.03 9.15
CA VAL A 95 -11.52 3.32 8.50
C VAL A 95 -13.01 3.60 8.33
N ALA A 96 -13.85 2.56 8.17
CA ALA A 96 -15.30 2.72 8.04
C ALA A 96 -15.90 3.33 9.32
N ASN A 97 -15.44 2.88 10.49
CA ASN A 97 -15.88 3.41 11.77
C ASN A 97 -15.35 4.83 11.99
N VAL A 98 -14.10 5.12 11.61
CA VAL A 98 -13.55 6.49 11.65
C VAL A 98 -14.40 7.44 10.80
N ALA A 99 -14.72 7.05 9.56
CA ALA A 99 -15.54 7.86 8.66
C ALA A 99 -16.95 8.08 9.22
N HIS A 100 -17.57 7.02 9.74
CA HIS A 100 -18.89 7.09 10.36
C HIS A 100 -18.92 8.04 11.56
N SER A 101 -17.99 7.89 12.51
CA SER A 101 -17.94 8.72 13.70
C SER A 101 -17.66 10.19 13.38
N VAL A 102 -16.84 10.47 12.36
CA VAL A 102 -16.63 11.85 11.87
C VAL A 102 -17.91 12.44 11.28
N LEU A 103 -18.68 11.67 10.50
CA LEU A 103 -19.95 12.11 9.95
C LEU A 103 -21.02 12.34 11.02
N MET A 104 -21.02 11.52 12.07
CA MET A 104 -21.88 11.66 13.26
C MET A 104 -21.44 12.80 14.19
N GLY A 105 -20.24 13.36 13.99
CA GLY A 105 -19.65 14.37 14.86
C GLY A 105 -19.13 13.83 16.19
N ASP A 106 -19.02 12.51 16.35
CA ASP A 106 -18.46 11.87 17.54
C ASP A 106 -16.93 11.77 17.42
N VAL A 107 -16.26 12.80 17.94
CA VAL A 107 -14.79 12.89 17.95
C VAL A 107 -14.17 11.83 18.87
N SER A 108 -14.88 11.38 19.90
CA SER A 108 -14.37 10.38 20.84
C SER A 108 -14.32 9.00 20.18
N GLU A 109 -15.41 8.60 19.53
CA GLU A 109 -15.51 7.36 18.80
C GLU A 109 -14.56 7.34 17.60
N ALA A 110 -14.45 8.46 16.87
CA ALA A 110 -13.49 8.60 15.78
C ALA A 110 -12.04 8.38 16.24
N ARG A 111 -11.66 8.91 17.42
CA ARG A 111 -10.32 8.72 17.98
C ARG A 111 -10.06 7.25 18.34
N ASN A 112 -11.03 6.60 18.97
CA ASN A 112 -10.91 5.19 19.36
C ASN A 112 -10.80 4.26 18.15
N ALA A 113 -11.54 4.54 17.07
CA ALA A 113 -11.44 3.80 15.81
C ALA A 113 -10.13 4.08 15.06
N PHE A 114 -9.54 5.28 15.21
CA PHE A 114 -8.28 5.65 14.56
C PHE A 114 -7.04 5.06 15.26
N LEU A 115 -7.08 4.87 16.58
CA LEU A 115 -5.98 4.31 17.37
C LEU A 115 -5.38 3.01 16.81
N PRO A 116 -6.17 1.96 16.50
CA PRO A 116 -5.62 0.72 15.95
C PRO A 116 -5.02 0.91 14.55
N ILE A 117 -5.55 1.83 13.74
CA ILE A 117 -4.97 2.16 12.43
C ILE A 117 -3.58 2.77 12.62
N LEU A 118 -3.45 3.70 13.56
CA LEU A 118 -2.18 4.34 13.88
C LEU A 118 -1.16 3.33 14.41
N ALA A 119 -1.57 2.38 15.27
CA ALA A 119 -0.70 1.34 15.80
C ALA A 119 -0.14 0.45 14.68
N VAL A 120 -0.99 -0.03 13.77
CA VAL A 120 -0.57 -0.84 12.61
C VAL A 120 0.34 -0.04 11.68
N PHE A 121 0.01 1.23 11.42
CA PHE A 121 0.83 2.11 10.60
C PHE A 121 2.25 2.28 11.16
N ILE A 122 2.36 2.57 12.45
CA ILE A 122 3.65 2.70 13.14
C ILE A 122 4.44 1.39 13.05
N MET A 123 3.80 0.25 13.30
CA MET A 123 4.43 -1.07 13.19
C MET A 123 4.98 -1.34 11.77
N LEU A 124 4.22 -0.99 10.73
CA LEU A 124 4.66 -1.10 9.34
C LEU A 124 5.85 -0.19 9.02
N LEU A 125 5.88 1.03 9.57
CA LEU A 125 7.02 1.93 9.43
C LEU A 125 8.28 1.35 10.10
N PHE A 126 8.15 0.76 11.29
CA PHE A 126 9.27 0.09 11.96
C PHE A 126 9.81 -1.09 11.14
N LEU A 127 8.94 -1.96 10.64
CA LEU A 127 9.31 -3.06 9.75
C LEU A 127 10.02 -2.54 8.48
N GLY A 128 9.49 -1.47 7.89
CA GLY A 128 10.10 -0.79 6.74
C GLY A 128 11.49 -0.23 7.04
N ALA A 129 11.66 0.40 8.21
CA ALA A 129 12.94 0.95 8.64
C ALA A 129 13.98 -0.16 8.88
N ILE A 130 13.62 -1.24 9.56
CA ILE A 130 14.49 -2.41 9.78
C ILE A 130 14.95 -2.98 8.43
N TRP A 131 14.02 -3.11 7.47
CA TRP A 131 14.34 -3.59 6.14
C TRP A 131 15.31 -2.67 5.37
N GLN A 132 15.16 -1.35 5.51
CA GLN A 132 16.08 -0.39 4.90
C GLN A 132 17.50 -0.49 5.47
N VAL A 133 17.63 -0.63 6.79
CA VAL A 133 18.93 -0.84 7.45
C VAL A 133 19.57 -2.14 6.98
N LEU A 134 18.80 -3.23 6.93
CA LEU A 134 19.31 -4.53 6.50
C LEU A 134 19.80 -4.49 5.03
N ARG A 135 19.03 -3.86 4.13
CA ARG A 135 19.47 -3.66 2.74
C ARG A 135 20.74 -2.84 2.64
N GLY A 136 20.86 -1.75 3.41
CA GLY A 136 22.08 -0.94 3.44
C GLY A 136 23.32 -1.75 3.82
N ILE A 137 23.21 -2.62 4.83
CA ILE A 137 24.33 -3.49 5.25
C ILE A 137 24.69 -4.50 4.14
N ILE A 138 23.69 -5.11 3.50
CA ILE A 138 23.90 -6.07 2.40
C ILE A 138 24.60 -5.38 1.22
N GLU A 139 24.15 -4.20 0.81
CA GLU A 139 24.75 -3.43 -0.28
C GLU A 139 26.23 -3.07 0.00
N ILE A 140 26.53 -2.64 1.23
CA ILE A 140 27.91 -2.33 1.65
C ILE A 140 28.79 -3.59 1.59
N ASN A 141 28.29 -4.73 2.06
CA ASN A 141 29.04 -5.99 2.04
C ASN A 141 29.30 -6.48 0.61
N ILE A 142 28.30 -6.38 -0.28
CA ILE A 142 28.46 -6.72 -1.70
C ILE A 142 29.50 -5.79 -2.35
N ALA A 143 29.44 -4.49 -2.07
CA ALA A 143 30.40 -3.52 -2.59
C ALA A 143 31.84 -3.83 -2.12
N LYS A 144 32.02 -4.15 -0.83
CA LYS A 144 33.32 -4.55 -0.27
C LYS A 144 33.87 -5.83 -0.90
N THR A 145 33.04 -6.84 -1.11
CA THR A 145 33.44 -8.09 -1.77
C THR A 145 33.84 -7.86 -3.23
N LYS A 146 33.09 -7.02 -3.97
CA LYS A 146 33.42 -6.64 -5.35
C LYS A 146 34.69 -5.78 -5.44
N GLN A 147 34.99 -4.99 -4.41
CA GLN A 147 36.24 -4.23 -4.35
C GLN A 147 37.44 -5.14 -4.04
N LYS A 148 37.30 -6.08 -3.09
CA LYS A 148 38.36 -7.03 -2.75
C LYS A 148 38.76 -7.92 -3.92
N SER A 149 37.79 -8.43 -4.68
CA SER A 149 38.05 -9.23 -5.90
C SER A 149 38.84 -8.46 -6.95
N ARG A 150 38.46 -7.20 -7.24
CA ARG A 150 39.21 -6.34 -8.18
C ARG A 150 40.65 -6.06 -7.73
N ILE A 151 40.86 -5.79 -6.44
CA ILE A 151 42.21 -5.58 -5.89
C ILE A 151 43.05 -6.87 -6.02
N GLN A 152 42.45 -8.02 -5.76
CA GLN A 152 43.13 -9.31 -5.87
C GLN A 152 43.50 -9.64 -7.33
N GLU A 153 42.61 -9.34 -8.28
CA GLU A 153 42.87 -9.50 -9.70
C GLU A 153 44.00 -8.58 -10.18
N GLN A 154 43.99 -7.30 -9.80
CA GLN A 154 45.09 -6.37 -10.10
C GLN A 154 46.43 -6.83 -9.52
N LYS A 155 46.44 -7.35 -8.28
CA LYS A 155 47.67 -7.89 -7.68
C LYS A 155 48.22 -9.09 -8.47
N ARG A 156 47.35 -10.01 -8.91
CA ARG A 156 47.77 -11.15 -9.75
C ARG A 156 48.38 -10.69 -11.07
N LEU A 157 47.76 -9.72 -11.75
CA LEU A 157 48.28 -9.18 -13.01
C LEU A 157 49.66 -8.50 -12.81
N LEU A 158 49.84 -7.76 -11.71
CA LEU A 158 51.13 -7.15 -11.37
C LEU A 158 52.20 -8.21 -11.08
N GLU A 159 51.88 -9.27 -10.35
CA GLU A 159 52.79 -10.39 -10.08
C GLU A 159 53.17 -11.16 -11.36
N GLU A 160 52.23 -11.33 -12.30
CA GLU A 160 52.51 -11.93 -13.61
C GLU A 160 53.41 -11.04 -14.48
N MET A 161 53.19 -9.72 -14.47
CA MET A 161 54.04 -8.76 -15.17
C MET A 161 55.47 -8.77 -14.62
N ASP A 162 55.65 -8.75 -13.29
CA ASP A 162 56.97 -8.76 -12.66
C ASP A 162 57.75 -10.05 -12.96
N LYS A 163 57.08 -11.20 -12.93
CA LYS A 163 57.66 -12.48 -13.34
C LYS A 163 58.09 -12.52 -14.81
N ASN A 164 57.33 -11.88 -15.70
CA ASN A 164 57.68 -11.82 -17.11
C ASN A 164 58.85 -10.87 -17.37
N ILE A 165 58.98 -9.79 -16.60
CA ILE A 165 60.13 -8.87 -16.67
C ILE A 165 61.41 -9.55 -16.18
N GLN A 166 61.37 -10.34 -15.09
CA GLN A 166 62.55 -11.05 -14.58
C GLN A 166 63.04 -12.22 -15.47
N LYS A 167 62.23 -12.67 -16.43
CA LYS A 167 62.59 -13.74 -17.37
C LYS A 167 63.19 -13.24 -18.69
N SER A 168 63.16 -11.93 -18.94
CA SER A 168 63.77 -11.27 -20.11
C SER A 168 65.17 -10.77 -19.79
#